data_AF-A0A7Y5TF25-F1
#
_entry.id   AF-A0A7Y5TF25-F1
#
_cell.length_a   1.000
_cell.length_b   1.000
_cell.length_c   1.000
_cell.angle_alpha   90.00
_cell.angle_beta   90.00
_cell.angle_gamma   90.00
#
_symmetry.space_group_name_H-M   'P 1'
#
loop_
_entity.id
_entity.type
_entity.pdbx_description
1 polymer ?
#
loop_
_entity_poly.entity_id
_entity_poly.type
_entity_poly.pdbx_seq_one_letter_code
_entity_poly.pdbx_strand_id
1 'polypeptide(L)' 'SNEFMAFWVLPEGDGVRVLAGMHVNVWDTIDDVQRLVRDRTVVARDRLADPDVPLSDLK' A
#
# COMPACT_ATOMS: atom_id res chain seq x y z
N SER A 1 -6.93 -4.80 19.13
CA SER A 1 -7.35 -3.58 18.41
C SER A 1 -7.97 -4.03 17.09
N ASN A 2 -8.93 -3.29 16.54
CA ASN A 2 -9.30 -3.46 15.13
C ASN A 2 -8.39 -2.53 14.34
N GLU A 3 -7.15 -2.98 14.10
CA GLU A 3 -6.18 -2.28 13.27
C GLU A 3 -6.04 -3.00 11.94
N PHE A 4 -6.08 -2.24 10.85
CA PHE A 4 -5.85 -2.79 9.53
C PHE A 4 -5.60 -1.68 8.53
N MET A 5 -5.05 -2.10 7.39
CA MET A 5 -4.95 -1.28 6.20
C MET A 5 -5.66 -1.99 5.06
N ALA A 6 -6.32 -1.23 4.19
CA ALA A 6 -6.97 -1.74 2.99
C ALA A 6 -6.57 -0.88 1.81
N PHE A 7 -6.29 -1.53 0.67
CA PHE A 7 -5.82 -0.86 -0.54
C PHE A 7 -6.76 -1.15 -1.70
N TRP A 8 -7.06 -0.12 -2.47
CA TRP A 8 -7.70 -0.25 -3.77
C TRP A 8 -6.61 -0.23 -4.83
N VAL A 9 -6.59 -1.25 -5.66
CA VAL A 9 -5.50 -1.45 -6.61
C VAL A 9 -6.00 -1.73 -8.02
N LEU A 10 -5.18 -1.39 -9.00
CA LEU A 10 -5.35 -1.77 -10.39
C LEU A 10 -4.28 -2.83 -10.73
N PRO A 11 -4.65 -4.01 -11.25
CA PRO A 11 -3.68 -4.97 -11.77
C PRO A 11 -2.89 -4.38 -12.93
N GLU A 12 -1.55 -4.46 -12.86
CA GLU A 12 -0.65 -4.01 -13.92
C GLU A 12 0.51 -5.01 -14.06
N GLY A 13 0.57 -5.73 -15.18
CA GLY A 13 1.53 -6.82 -15.39
C GLY A 13 1.39 -7.92 -14.32
N ASP A 14 2.51 -8.29 -13.71
CA ASP A 14 2.57 -9.27 -12.61
C ASP A 14 2.32 -8.64 -11.22
N GLY A 15 2.09 -7.32 -11.17
CA GLY A 15 1.93 -6.56 -9.94
C GLY A 15 0.63 -5.78 -9.85
N VAL A 16 0.60 -4.80 -8.95
CA VAL A 16 -0.55 -3.93 -8.72
C VAL A 16 -0.12 -2.49 -8.50
N ARG A 17 -0.88 -1.54 -9.04
CA ARG A 17 -0.74 -0.12 -8.75
C ARG A 17 -1.75 0.33 -7.71
N VAL A 18 -1.30 1.06 -6.69
CA VAL A 18 -2.17 1.58 -5.63
C VAL A 18 -2.94 2.82 -6.11
N LEU A 19 -4.25 2.81 -5.93
CA LEU A 19 -5.14 3.93 -6.29
C LEU A 19 -5.60 4.71 -5.05
N ALA A 20 -5.78 4.01 -3.94
CA ALA A 20 -6.16 4.57 -2.64
C ALA A 20 -5.78 3.59 -1.52
N GLY A 21 -5.64 4.12 -0.30
CA GLY A 21 -5.47 3.32 0.91
C GLY A 21 -6.32 3.85 2.06
N MET A 22 -6.77 2.95 2.92
CA MET A 22 -7.49 3.21 4.16
C MET A 22 -6.73 2.60 5.32
N HIS A 23 -6.59 3.34 6.42
CA HIS A 23 -5.76 3.00 7.57
C HIS A 23 -6.64 3.18 8.80
N VAL A 24 -6.79 2.14 9.61
CA VAL A 24 -7.65 2.17 10.80
C VAL A 24 -6.80 1.85 12.01
N ASN A 25 -6.72 2.78 12.96
CA ASN A 25 -5.89 2.64 14.17
C ASN A 25 -4.41 2.35 13.87
N VAL A 26 -3.91 2.77 12.70
CA VAL A 26 -2.49 2.70 12.31
C VAL A 26 -1.97 4.14 12.15
N TRP A 27 -0.81 4.42 12.74
CA TRP A 27 -0.17 5.75 12.71
C TRP A 27 0.98 5.78 11.70
N ASP A 28 1.47 6.98 11.37
CA ASP A 28 2.68 7.25 10.57
C ASP A 28 2.76 6.62 9.16
N THR A 29 1.65 6.11 8.63
CA THR A 29 1.60 5.39 7.34
C THR A 29 0.98 6.22 6.19
N ILE A 30 0.39 7.37 6.50
CA ILE A 30 -0.35 8.17 5.51
C ILE A 30 0.54 8.69 4.38
N ASP A 31 1.77 9.10 4.70
CA ASP A 31 2.70 9.66 3.72
C ASP A 31 3.17 8.59 2.72
N ASP A 32 3.44 7.37 3.19
CA ASP A 32 3.83 6.27 2.32
C ASP A 32 2.71 5.85 1.37
N VAL A 33 1.45 5.82 1.83
CA VAL A 33 0.31 5.54 0.94
C VAL A 33 0.11 6.65 -0.07
N GLN A 34 0.22 7.91 0.34
CA GLN A 34 0.16 9.02 -0.60
C GLN A 34 1.27 8.94 -1.64
N ARG A 35 2.50 8.55 -1.24
CA ARG A 35 3.62 8.32 -2.15
C ARG A 35 3.29 7.25 -3.18
N LEU A 36 2.86 6.07 -2.76
CA LEU A 36 2.50 4.97 -3.67
C LEU A 36 1.42 5.36 -4.68
N VAL A 37 0.40 6.10 -4.23
CA VAL A 37 -0.67 6.60 -5.10
C VAL A 37 -0.18 7.65 -6.10
N ARG A 38 0.62 8.62 -5.65
CA ARG A 38 1.13 9.72 -6.49
C ARG A 38 2.15 9.25 -7.51
N ASP A 39 3.06 8.38 -7.08
CA ASP A 39 4.17 7.86 -7.89
C ASP A 39 3.69 6.82 -8.89
N ARG A 40 2.46 6.29 -8.72
CA ARG A 40 1.88 5.26 -9.58
C ARG A 40 2.75 4.00 -9.65
N THR A 41 3.45 3.69 -8.56
CA THR A 41 4.35 2.56 -8.45
C THR A 41 3.60 1.24 -8.60
N VAL A 42 4.12 0.33 -9.43
CA VAL A 42 3.63 -1.04 -9.55
C VAL A 42 4.40 -1.91 -8.56
N VAL A 43 3.69 -2.43 -7.56
CA VAL A 43 4.28 -3.19 -6.45
C VAL A 43 3.82 -4.64 -6.50
N ALA A 44 4.59 -5.53 -5.86
CA ALA A 44 4.19 -6.92 -5.69
C ALA A 44 2.97 -7.01 -4.74
N ARG A 45 1.92 -7.71 -5.16
CA ARG A 45 0.64 -7.78 -4.42
C ARG A 45 0.78 -8.44 -3.05
N ASP A 46 1.58 -9.50 -2.99
CA ASP A 46 1.89 -10.25 -1.78
C ASP A 46 2.62 -9.36 -0.76
N ARG A 47 3.62 -8.60 -1.22
CA ARG A 47 4.34 -7.64 -0.36
C ARG A 47 3.47 -6.48 0.12
N LEU A 48 2.55 -5.99 -0.70
CA LEU A 48 1.60 -4.94 -0.29
C LEU A 48 0.61 -5.44 0.78
N ALA A 49 0.30 -6.73 0.79
CA ALA A 49 -0.61 -7.34 1.75
C ALA A 49 0.10 -7.84 3.02
N ASP A 50 1.43 -7.77 3.06
CA ASP A 50 2.24 -8.25 4.18
C ASP A 50 2.44 -7.13 5.21
N PRO A 51 1.90 -7.27 6.44
CA PRO A 51 2.04 -6.27 7.49
C PRO A 51 3.48 -6.11 7.99
N ASP A 52 4.35 -7.10 7.75
CA ASP A 52 5.76 -7.06 8.15
C ASP A 52 6.64 -6.31 7.13
N VAL A 53 6.07 -5.89 5.98
CA VAL A 53 6.77 -5.10 4.96
C VAL A 53 6.42 -3.62 5.12
N PRO A 54 7.40 -2.75 5.45
CA PRO A 54 7.19 -1.31 5.46
C PRO A 54 6.79 -0.79 4.08
N LEU A 55 5.78 0.07 4.01
CA LEU A 55 5.33 0.65 2.73
C LEU A 55 6.41 1.53 2.06
N SER A 56 7.34 2.08 2.85
CA SER A 56 8.52 2.80 2.36
C SER A 56 9.44 1.93 1.48
N ASP A 57 9.42 0.61 1.68
CA ASP A 57 10.30 -0.33 0.98
C ASP A 57 9.72 -0.79 -0.37
N LEU A 58 8.45 -0.46 -0.64
CA LEU A 58 7.77 -0.77 -1.90
C LEU A 58 8.17 0.22 -2.99
N LYS A 59 8.68 -0.30 -4.11
CA LYS A 59 9.18 0.44 -5.28
C LYS A 59 8.78 -0.24 -6.59
#